data_AF-A0A955Y9T1-F1
#
_entry.id   AF-A0A955Y9T1-F1
#
_cell.length_a   1.000
_cell.length_b   1.000
_cell.length_c   1.000
_cell.angle_alpha   90.00
_cell.angle_beta   90.00
_cell.angle_gamma   90.00
#
_symmetry.space_group_name_H-M   'P 1'
#
loop_
_entity.id
_entity.type
_entity.pdbx_description
1 polymer ?
#
loop_
_entity_poly.entity_id
_entity_poly.type
_entity_poly.pdbx_seq_one_letter_code
_entity_poly.pdbx_strand_id
1 'polypeptide(L)'
;MRRTWLLALCACVGPSMDPAGPDVDDTSGDSAPEVAPGEDDAVTWHADVRPIVERSCLAGCHEAGGVGPFSLEDDPADWARGRPNWAPLVVQAVASGAMPPWPASDDCHPLEGSRRLADDEVERFVAWERDGYLPGVPTRFVPGDPPEVIDLGTPDHLLDFGGAYRPDPARPDDYRCLLLGDPLTEDLLVRAIEVWPGERELVHHAILFEITPGAAADEVAARDAADPGPGFTCFGSPVVGADFFDSDQIFN
;
A
#
# COMPACT_ATOMS: atom_id res chain seq x y z
N MET A 1 4.17 24.75 32.46
CA MET A 1 4.63 23.87 33.56
C MET A 1 4.60 22.43 33.05
N ARG A 2 5.69 21.69 33.26
CA ARG A 2 5.88 20.30 32.82
C ARG A 2 4.75 19.38 33.31
N ARG A 3 4.35 18.42 32.48
CA ARG A 3 4.32 17.00 32.83
C ARG A 3 4.31 16.13 31.58
N THR A 4 5.41 15.39 31.46
CA THR A 4 5.66 14.19 30.68
C THR A 4 4.59 13.13 30.91
N TRP A 5 4.21 12.42 29.85
CA TRP A 5 3.70 11.05 29.94
C TRP A 5 4.39 10.22 28.86
N LEU A 6 5.21 9.26 29.32
CA LEU A 6 5.77 8.17 28.55
C LEU A 6 4.78 7.00 28.62
N LEU A 7 4.57 6.29 27.51
CA LEU A 7 4.21 4.89 27.56
C LEU A 7 5.09 4.13 26.56
N ALA A 8 6.05 3.39 27.11
CA ALA A 8 6.86 2.42 26.38
C ALA A 8 6.21 1.03 26.55
N LEU A 9 6.06 0.26 25.48
CA LEU A 9 5.89 -1.19 25.56
C LEU A 9 7.14 -1.87 24.99
N CYS A 10 7.79 -2.62 25.87
CA CYS A 10 8.94 -3.47 25.60
C CYS A 10 8.44 -4.90 25.42
N ALA A 11 8.83 -5.57 24.33
CA ALA A 11 8.61 -7.00 24.14
C ALA A 11 9.71 -7.81 24.85
N CYS A 12 9.31 -8.83 25.61
CA CYS A 12 10.23 -9.82 26.16
C CYS A 12 10.67 -10.80 25.06
N VAL A 13 11.98 -11.06 24.96
CA VAL A 13 12.55 -12.12 24.12
C VAL A 13 12.99 -13.30 24.99
N GLY A 14 12.64 -14.51 24.54
CA GLY A 14 13.43 -15.73 24.68
C GLY A 14 12.66 -16.97 25.19
N PRO A 15 13.12 -18.22 24.93
CA PRO A 15 14.35 -18.61 24.24
C PRO A 15 14.18 -19.61 23.07
N SER A 16 15.30 -19.77 22.37
CA SER A 16 15.68 -20.79 21.38
C SER A 16 15.38 -22.24 21.74
N MET A 17 14.95 -23.02 20.73
CA MET A 17 15.01 -24.48 20.72
C MET A 17 15.59 -24.96 19.39
N ASP A 18 16.77 -25.57 19.48
CA ASP A 18 17.45 -26.35 18.44
C ASP A 18 17.03 -27.84 18.53
N PRO A 19 17.37 -28.69 17.53
CA PRO A 19 16.48 -29.69 16.99
C PRO A 19 16.64 -31.09 17.61
N ALA A 20 15.54 -31.83 17.68
CA ALA A 20 15.55 -33.28 17.79
C ALA A 20 14.32 -33.83 17.06
N GLY A 21 14.55 -34.49 15.92
CA GLY A 21 13.53 -35.27 15.23
C GLY A 21 13.24 -36.59 15.96
N PRO A 22 12.11 -37.20 15.62
CA PRO A 22 12.06 -38.64 15.49
C PRO A 22 11.69 -39.06 14.06
N ASP A 23 12.32 -40.15 13.62
CA ASP A 23 11.95 -40.93 12.45
C ASP A 23 10.45 -41.25 12.46
N VAL A 24 9.77 -40.96 11.36
CA VAL A 24 8.44 -41.52 11.06
C VAL A 24 8.45 -42.15 9.68
N ASP A 25 7.99 -43.39 9.68
CA ASP A 25 8.00 -44.39 8.62
C ASP A 25 7.46 -43.90 7.27
N ASP A 26 8.15 -44.40 6.23
CA ASP A 26 7.68 -44.51 4.86
C ASP A 26 6.48 -45.47 4.80
N THR A 27 5.28 -44.90 4.83
CA THR A 27 4.09 -45.56 4.30
C THR A 27 3.64 -44.85 3.05
N SER A 28 4.06 -45.41 1.92
CA SER A 28 3.48 -45.20 0.59
C SER A 28 1.96 -45.40 0.63
N GLY A 29 1.23 -44.30 0.73
CA GLY A 29 -0.22 -44.23 0.56
C GLY A 29 -0.57 -43.80 -0.85
N ASP A 30 -1.27 -44.66 -1.56
CA ASP A 30 -1.83 -44.49 -2.90
C ASP A 30 -2.76 -43.26 -2.93
N SER A 31 -2.30 -42.13 -3.46
CA SER A 31 -3.14 -40.96 -3.72
C SER A 31 -4.03 -41.24 -4.92
N ALA A 32 -5.30 -41.53 -4.66
CA ALA A 32 -6.34 -41.48 -5.67
C ALA A 32 -6.33 -40.09 -6.35
N PRO A 33 -6.63 -39.99 -7.66
CA PRO A 33 -6.64 -38.71 -8.35
C PRO A 33 -7.75 -37.84 -7.75
N GLU A 34 -7.38 -36.64 -7.31
CA GLU A 34 -8.29 -35.59 -6.89
C GLU A 34 -9.25 -35.30 -8.06
N VAL A 35 -10.54 -35.53 -7.83
CA VAL A 35 -11.58 -35.29 -8.83
C VAL A 35 -11.71 -33.78 -8.97
N ALA A 36 -11.32 -33.25 -10.12
CA ALA A 36 -11.54 -31.84 -10.45
C ALA A 36 -13.04 -31.51 -10.26
N PRO A 37 -13.38 -30.39 -9.61
CA PRO A 37 -14.77 -29.98 -9.42
C PRO A 37 -15.49 -29.87 -10.77
N GLY A 38 -16.79 -30.17 -10.77
CA GLY A 38 -17.64 -29.89 -11.94
C GLY A 38 -17.68 -28.38 -12.21
N GLU A 39 -17.79 -27.96 -13.47
CA GLU A 39 -17.78 -26.55 -13.89
C GLU A 39 -18.81 -25.65 -13.14
N ASP A 40 -19.88 -26.23 -12.58
CA ASP A 40 -20.91 -25.50 -11.84
C ASP A 40 -20.56 -25.21 -10.37
N ASP A 41 -19.59 -25.93 -9.78
CA ASP A 41 -19.16 -25.76 -8.38
C ASP A 41 -17.74 -25.17 -8.26
N ALA A 42 -17.02 -25.01 -9.38
CA ALA A 42 -15.65 -24.51 -9.41
C ALA A 42 -15.60 -22.98 -9.33
N VAL A 43 -14.56 -22.45 -8.69
CA VAL A 43 -14.31 -21.00 -8.70
C VAL A 43 -13.75 -20.61 -10.06
N THR A 44 -14.31 -19.56 -10.66
CA THR A 44 -13.92 -19.10 -12.00
C THR A 44 -13.52 -17.64 -12.03
N TRP A 45 -12.72 -17.28 -13.02
CA TRP A 45 -12.32 -15.89 -13.21
C TRP A 45 -13.53 -14.97 -13.36
N HIS A 46 -14.38 -15.24 -14.34
CA HIS A 46 -15.44 -14.30 -14.69
C HIS A 46 -16.47 -14.12 -13.58
N ALA A 47 -16.84 -15.18 -12.87
CA ALA A 47 -17.87 -15.10 -11.84
C ALA A 47 -17.33 -14.61 -10.49
N ASP A 48 -16.13 -15.05 -10.08
CA ASP A 48 -15.72 -14.96 -8.68
C ASP A 48 -14.51 -14.05 -8.45
N VAL A 49 -13.51 -14.09 -9.33
CA VAL A 49 -12.22 -13.40 -9.11
C VAL A 49 -12.19 -12.02 -9.77
N ARG A 50 -12.70 -11.92 -11.01
CA ARG A 50 -12.74 -10.67 -11.78
C ARG A 50 -13.41 -9.52 -11.02
N PRO A 51 -14.57 -9.71 -10.35
CA PRO A 51 -15.20 -8.61 -9.62
C PRO A 51 -14.31 -8.02 -8.53
N ILE A 52 -13.48 -8.86 -7.89
CA ILE A 52 -12.53 -8.43 -6.85
C ILE A 52 -11.34 -7.72 -7.48
N VAL A 53 -10.80 -8.22 -8.59
CA VAL A 53 -9.69 -7.56 -9.30
C VAL A 53 -10.10 -6.18 -9.81
N GLU A 54 -11.27 -6.05 -10.44
CA GLU A 54 -11.72 -4.75 -10.96
C GLU A 54 -11.90 -3.72 -9.84
N ARG A 55 -12.47 -4.13 -8.70
CA ARG A 55 -12.73 -3.23 -7.58
C ARG A 55 -11.47 -2.88 -6.78
N SER A 56 -10.63 -3.87 -6.48
CA SER A 56 -9.57 -3.76 -5.48
C SER A 56 -8.16 -3.63 -6.08
N CYS A 57 -7.98 -3.95 -7.37
CA CYS A 57 -6.67 -3.92 -8.01
C CYS A 57 -6.59 -2.92 -9.17
N LEU A 58 -7.66 -2.69 -9.94
CA LEU A 58 -7.60 -1.80 -11.10
C LEU A 58 -7.68 -0.32 -10.73
N ALA A 59 -8.50 0.07 -9.75
CA ALA A 59 -8.83 1.46 -9.40
C ALA A 59 -7.59 2.36 -9.14
N GLY A 60 -7.01 2.94 -10.20
CA GLY A 60 -5.81 3.76 -10.19
C GLY A 60 -4.48 3.00 -10.04
N CYS A 61 -4.50 1.67 -9.92
CA CYS A 61 -3.31 0.87 -9.61
C CYS A 61 -2.88 0.02 -10.81
N HIS A 62 -3.50 -1.13 -11.02
CA HIS A 62 -3.11 -2.05 -12.09
C HIS A 62 -3.94 -1.88 -13.37
N GLU A 63 -4.25 -0.65 -13.75
CA GLU A 63 -4.89 -0.32 -15.04
C GLU A 63 -3.91 0.44 -15.95
N ALA A 64 -4.25 0.62 -17.22
CA ALA A 64 -3.44 1.41 -18.15
C ALA A 64 -3.23 2.85 -17.64
N GLY A 65 -1.97 3.21 -17.35
CA GLY A 65 -1.61 4.52 -16.79
C GLY A 65 -1.85 4.65 -15.28
N GLY A 66 -2.17 3.54 -14.59
CA GLY A 66 -2.17 3.46 -13.14
C GLY A 66 -0.75 3.34 -12.56
N VAL A 67 -0.65 3.43 -11.22
CA VAL A 67 0.66 3.43 -10.53
C VAL A 67 1.32 2.05 -10.41
N GLY A 68 0.59 0.99 -10.78
CA GLY A 68 1.08 -0.39 -10.75
C GLY A 68 2.08 -0.65 -11.88
N PRO A 69 3.08 -1.54 -11.67
CA PRO A 69 4.13 -1.80 -12.65
C PRO A 69 3.66 -2.56 -13.91
N PHE A 70 2.42 -3.04 -13.92
CA PHE A 70 1.79 -3.74 -15.03
C PHE A 70 0.26 -3.62 -14.91
N SER A 71 -0.43 -3.74 -16.05
CA SER A 71 -1.90 -3.77 -16.12
C SER A 71 -2.44 -5.18 -15.87
N LEU A 72 -3.59 -5.24 -15.20
CA LEU A 72 -4.44 -6.40 -14.93
C LEU A 72 -5.78 -6.30 -15.70
N GLU A 73 -5.83 -5.57 -16.81
CA GLU A 73 -7.05 -5.44 -17.62
C GLU A 73 -7.27 -6.61 -18.62
N ASP A 74 -6.22 -7.38 -18.93
CA ASP A 74 -6.33 -8.50 -19.87
C ASP A 74 -7.04 -9.74 -19.27
N ASP A 75 -7.41 -10.70 -20.12
CA ASP A 75 -8.04 -11.95 -19.68
C ASP A 75 -7.02 -12.86 -18.96
N PRO A 76 -7.30 -13.41 -17.77
CA PRO A 76 -6.35 -14.27 -17.07
C PRO A 76 -6.19 -15.65 -17.68
N ALA A 77 -7.01 -16.09 -18.63
CA ALA A 77 -6.63 -17.23 -19.45
C ALA A 77 -5.36 -16.92 -20.26
N ASP A 78 -5.16 -15.65 -20.66
CA ASP A 78 -3.93 -15.16 -21.28
C ASP A 78 -2.82 -14.96 -20.24
N TRP A 79 -3.15 -14.64 -18.97
CA TRP A 79 -2.16 -14.59 -17.88
C TRP A 79 -1.71 -15.97 -17.39
N ALA A 80 -2.61 -16.94 -17.24
CA ALA A 80 -2.30 -18.26 -16.70
C ALA A 80 -1.59 -19.16 -17.73
N ARG A 81 -1.82 -18.91 -19.02
CA ARG A 81 -1.25 -19.72 -20.13
C ARG A 81 -0.20 -18.97 -20.96
N GLY A 82 -0.07 -17.65 -20.77
CA GLY A 82 0.84 -16.79 -21.52
C GLY A 82 2.02 -16.25 -20.71
N ARG A 83 2.84 -15.41 -21.35
CA ARG A 83 3.87 -14.61 -20.69
C ARG A 83 3.42 -13.14 -20.71
N PRO A 84 3.35 -12.47 -19.55
CA PRO A 84 3.82 -12.92 -18.23
C PRO A 84 2.77 -13.77 -17.48
N ASN A 85 3.26 -14.76 -16.72
CA ASN A 85 2.44 -15.66 -15.91
C ASN A 85 1.95 -14.97 -14.63
N TRP A 86 1.03 -14.01 -14.76
CA TRP A 86 0.65 -13.12 -13.65
C TRP A 86 -0.28 -13.78 -12.63
N ALA A 87 -1.10 -14.76 -13.03
CA ALA A 87 -2.11 -15.35 -12.16
C ALA A 87 -1.52 -15.94 -10.85
N PRO A 88 -0.46 -16.76 -10.87
CA PRO A 88 0.16 -17.23 -9.62
C PRO A 88 0.74 -16.10 -8.75
N LEU A 89 1.30 -15.05 -9.37
CA LEU A 89 1.86 -13.91 -8.63
C LEU A 89 0.77 -13.10 -7.94
N VAL A 90 -0.37 -12.90 -8.59
CA VAL A 90 -1.55 -12.25 -8.00
C VAL A 90 -2.06 -13.07 -6.83
N VAL A 91 -2.22 -14.38 -7.00
CA VAL A 91 -2.69 -15.27 -5.92
C VAL A 91 -1.72 -15.24 -4.74
N GLN A 92 -0.41 -15.33 -4.98
CA GLN A 92 0.60 -15.22 -3.92
C GLN A 92 0.54 -13.87 -3.19
N ALA A 93 0.43 -12.76 -3.93
CA ALA A 93 0.39 -11.42 -3.35
C ALA A 93 -0.88 -11.20 -2.51
N VAL A 94 -2.02 -11.73 -2.95
CA VAL A 94 -3.28 -11.70 -2.20
C VAL A 94 -3.21 -12.60 -0.97
N ALA A 95 -2.77 -13.85 -1.12
CA ALA A 95 -2.71 -14.83 -0.03
C ALA A 95 -1.72 -14.43 1.09
N SER A 96 -0.65 -13.71 0.74
CA SER A 96 0.30 -13.16 1.72
C SER A 96 -0.17 -11.84 2.35
N GLY A 97 -1.27 -11.26 1.87
CA GLY A 97 -1.73 -9.93 2.29
C GLY A 97 -0.86 -8.78 1.81
N ALA A 98 0.08 -9.03 0.88
CA ALA A 98 0.90 -7.99 0.28
C ALA A 98 0.08 -7.09 -0.66
N MET A 99 -0.98 -7.63 -1.26
CA MET A 99 -1.89 -6.91 -2.15
C MET A 99 -3.36 -7.13 -1.75
N PRO A 100 -4.22 -6.09 -1.87
CA PRO A 100 -3.86 -4.69 -2.07
C PRO A 100 -3.08 -4.13 -0.87
N PRO A 101 -2.14 -3.18 -1.07
CA PRO A 101 -1.34 -2.67 0.03
C PRO A 101 -2.23 -1.91 1.03
N TRP A 102 -2.20 -2.36 2.29
CA TRP A 102 -2.90 -1.71 3.40
C TRP A 102 -2.06 -1.82 4.68
N PRO A 103 -1.08 -0.91 4.87
CA PRO A 103 -0.15 -0.99 5.99
C PRO A 103 -0.82 -0.70 7.35
N ALA A 104 -2.04 -0.16 7.34
CA ALA A 104 -2.76 0.11 8.57
C ALA A 104 -3.25 -1.19 9.24
N SER A 105 -3.10 -1.26 10.56
CA SER A 105 -3.69 -2.32 11.38
C SER A 105 -5.13 -1.96 11.76
N ASP A 106 -5.98 -2.98 11.85
CA ASP A 106 -7.36 -2.84 12.36
C ASP A 106 -7.43 -2.95 13.90
N ASP A 107 -6.30 -3.18 14.57
CA ASP A 107 -6.23 -3.44 16.02
C ASP A 107 -6.54 -2.20 16.89
N CYS A 108 -6.44 -1.00 16.31
CA CYS A 108 -6.64 0.25 17.04
C CYS A 108 -8.05 0.80 16.82
N HIS A 109 -8.35 1.17 15.58
CA HIS A 109 -9.64 1.70 15.17
C HIS A 109 -9.96 1.23 13.75
N PRO A 110 -11.23 0.88 13.45
CA PRO A 110 -11.65 0.67 12.07
C PRO A 110 -11.36 1.91 11.25
N LEU A 111 -10.70 1.73 10.12
CA LEU A 111 -10.45 2.79 9.15
C LEU A 111 -11.44 2.67 8.00
N GLU A 112 -12.07 3.78 7.65
CA GLU A 112 -12.91 3.88 6.46
C GLU A 112 -12.05 3.68 5.19
N GLY A 113 -12.65 3.10 4.15
CA GLY A 113 -11.93 2.82 2.90
C GLY A 113 -10.84 1.77 3.00
N SER A 114 -10.96 0.80 3.92
CA SER A 114 -10.02 -0.32 4.01
C SER A 114 -9.86 -1.03 2.66
N ARG A 115 -8.61 -1.21 2.23
CA ARG A 115 -8.27 -1.95 1.01
C ARG A 115 -7.98 -3.44 1.27
N ARG A 116 -8.07 -3.90 2.52
CA ARG A 116 -7.95 -5.33 2.81
C ARG A 116 -9.07 -6.09 2.10
N LEU A 117 -8.71 -7.21 1.49
CA LEU A 117 -9.68 -8.18 1.03
C LEU A 117 -10.22 -8.96 2.22
N ALA A 118 -11.50 -9.31 2.16
CA ALA A 118 -12.09 -10.20 3.16
C ALA A 118 -11.52 -11.62 3.01
N ASP A 119 -11.53 -12.41 4.09
CA ASP A 119 -10.97 -13.77 4.08
C ASP A 119 -11.60 -14.66 3.00
N ASP A 120 -12.91 -14.51 2.73
CA ASP A 120 -13.61 -15.25 1.69
C ASP A 120 -13.20 -14.78 0.28
N GLU A 121 -12.84 -13.51 0.11
CA GLU A 121 -12.28 -12.99 -1.13
C GLU A 121 -10.89 -13.54 -1.37
N VAL A 122 -10.04 -13.60 -0.34
CA VAL A 122 -8.71 -14.24 -0.42
C VAL A 122 -8.85 -15.72 -0.80
N GLU A 123 -9.77 -16.45 -0.15
CA GLU A 123 -10.01 -17.86 -0.44
C GLU A 123 -10.49 -18.08 -1.88
N ARG A 124 -11.25 -17.17 -2.49
CA ARG A 124 -11.61 -17.26 -3.92
C ARG A 124 -10.38 -17.27 -4.82
N PHE A 125 -9.34 -16.48 -4.54
CA PHE A 125 -8.09 -16.51 -5.32
C PHE A 125 -7.36 -17.85 -5.17
N VAL A 126 -7.27 -18.36 -3.95
CA VAL A 126 -6.60 -19.64 -3.66
C VAL A 126 -7.36 -20.82 -4.28
N ALA A 127 -8.68 -20.82 -4.18
CA ALA A 127 -9.54 -21.82 -4.81
C ALA A 127 -9.46 -21.76 -6.33
N TRP A 128 -9.42 -20.58 -6.93
CA TRP A 128 -9.26 -20.42 -8.37
C TRP A 128 -7.92 -20.99 -8.89
N GLU A 129 -6.84 -20.81 -8.13
CA GLU A 129 -5.55 -21.46 -8.41
C GLU A 129 -5.66 -22.99 -8.32
N ARG A 130 -6.24 -23.51 -7.23
CA ARG A 130 -6.46 -24.96 -7.03
C ARG A 130 -7.27 -25.56 -8.18
N ASP A 131 -8.27 -24.85 -8.67
CA ASP A 131 -9.16 -25.30 -9.75
C ASP A 131 -8.51 -25.16 -11.14
N GLY A 132 -7.28 -24.64 -11.23
CA GLY A 132 -6.49 -24.57 -12.46
C GLY A 132 -6.72 -23.30 -13.28
N TYR A 133 -7.04 -22.19 -12.60
CA TYR A 133 -7.30 -20.87 -13.19
C TYR A 133 -8.41 -20.90 -14.24
N LEU A 134 -9.53 -21.56 -13.94
CA LEU A 134 -10.64 -21.70 -14.88
C LEU A 134 -11.20 -20.32 -15.28
N PRO A 135 -11.35 -20.01 -16.58
CA PRO A 135 -11.89 -18.73 -17.01
C PRO A 135 -13.38 -18.59 -16.67
N GLY A 136 -14.13 -19.69 -16.71
CA GLY A 136 -15.59 -19.67 -16.64
C GLY A 136 -16.22 -19.00 -17.87
N VAL A 137 -17.51 -18.67 -17.76
CA VAL A 137 -18.28 -18.03 -18.85
C VAL A 137 -18.37 -16.51 -18.65
N PRO A 138 -17.99 -15.69 -19.66
CA PRO A 138 -18.00 -14.21 -19.54
C PRO A 138 -19.33 -13.60 -19.10
N THR A 139 -20.46 -14.23 -19.42
CA THR A 139 -21.80 -13.73 -19.08
C THR A 139 -22.17 -13.91 -17.61
N ARG A 140 -21.37 -14.63 -16.82
CA ARG A 140 -21.54 -14.73 -15.36
C ARG A 140 -20.87 -13.59 -14.61
N PHE A 141 -20.07 -12.76 -15.29
CA PHE A 141 -19.47 -11.59 -14.69
C PHE A 141 -20.54 -10.59 -14.24
N VAL A 142 -20.46 -10.24 -12.95
CA VAL A 142 -21.20 -9.15 -12.33
C VAL A 142 -20.16 -8.24 -11.69
N PRO A 143 -20.07 -6.95 -12.07
CA PRO A 143 -19.14 -6.02 -11.46
C PRO A 143 -19.32 -6.01 -9.94
N GLY A 144 -18.19 -5.94 -9.21
CA GLY A 144 -18.23 -5.69 -7.78
C GLY A 144 -18.79 -4.30 -7.50
N ASP A 145 -19.18 -4.05 -6.24
CA ASP A 145 -19.51 -2.69 -5.82
C ASP A 145 -18.31 -1.76 -6.07
N PRO A 146 -18.52 -0.56 -6.63
CA PRO A 146 -17.42 0.37 -6.83
C PRO A 146 -16.75 0.70 -5.49
N PRO A 147 -15.45 1.01 -5.47
CA PRO A 147 -14.79 1.46 -4.26
C PRO A 147 -15.50 2.69 -3.68
N GLU A 148 -15.53 2.79 -2.36
CA GLU A 148 -16.10 3.94 -1.67
C GLU A 148 -15.32 5.21 -2.05
N VAL A 149 -16.05 6.24 -2.46
CA VAL A 149 -15.48 7.56 -2.73
C VAL A 149 -15.65 8.40 -1.47
N ILE A 150 -14.52 8.73 -0.82
CA ILE A 150 -14.49 9.62 0.33
C ILE A 150 -14.55 11.06 -0.19
N ASP A 151 -15.67 11.74 0.02
CA ASP A 151 -15.83 13.17 -0.28
C ASP A 151 -15.43 14.00 0.95
N LEU A 152 -14.29 14.68 0.84
CA LEU A 152 -13.78 15.58 1.88
C LEU A 152 -14.40 16.99 1.82
N GLY A 153 -15.25 17.25 0.81
CA GLY A 153 -15.86 18.54 0.56
C GLY A 153 -14.93 19.52 -0.17
N THR A 154 -15.34 20.79 -0.24
CA THR A 154 -14.50 21.85 -0.82
C THR A 154 -13.38 22.22 0.16
N PRO A 155 -12.11 22.27 -0.27
CA PRO A 155 -11.01 22.66 0.61
C PRO A 155 -11.11 24.14 0.99
N ASP A 156 -10.88 24.43 2.27
CA ASP A 156 -10.79 25.80 2.78
C ASP A 156 -9.48 26.49 2.32
N HIS A 157 -8.41 25.70 2.18
CA HIS A 157 -7.09 26.15 1.77
C HIS A 157 -6.48 25.21 0.73
N LEU A 158 -5.86 25.79 -0.30
CA LEU A 158 -5.01 25.07 -1.25
C LEU A 158 -3.57 25.50 -1.00
N LEU A 159 -2.71 24.52 -0.69
CA LEU A 159 -1.30 24.74 -0.42
C LEU A 159 -0.48 24.26 -1.61
N ASP A 160 0.41 25.12 -2.10
CA ASP A 160 1.37 24.84 -3.15
C ASP A 160 2.69 25.51 -2.76
N PHE A 161 3.81 24.82 -2.96
CA PHE A 161 5.16 25.40 -2.77
C PHE A 161 5.55 26.31 -3.95
N GLY A 162 4.71 26.40 -4.98
CA GLY A 162 4.77 27.42 -6.03
C GLY A 162 5.73 27.08 -7.17
N GLY A 163 6.05 25.80 -7.38
CA GLY A 163 7.01 25.38 -8.39
C GLY A 163 6.93 23.90 -8.76
N ALA A 164 7.94 23.44 -9.49
CA ALA A 164 8.10 22.03 -9.83
C ALA A 164 9.45 21.53 -9.31
N TYR A 165 9.47 20.32 -8.76
CA TYR A 165 10.68 19.61 -8.42
C TYR A 165 10.90 18.47 -9.42
N ARG A 166 12.13 18.35 -9.93
CA ARG A 166 12.53 17.21 -10.76
C ARG A 166 13.45 16.33 -9.92
N PRO A 167 13.01 15.10 -9.56
CA PRO A 167 13.85 14.16 -8.83
C PRO A 167 15.16 13.84 -9.57
N ASP A 168 16.23 13.62 -8.81
CA ASP A 168 17.51 13.16 -9.34
C ASP A 168 17.43 11.65 -9.67
N PRO A 169 17.48 11.25 -10.96
CA PRO A 169 17.36 9.84 -11.35
C PRO A 169 18.55 8.97 -10.89
N ALA A 170 19.64 9.57 -10.41
CA ALA A 170 20.75 8.84 -9.82
C ALA A 170 20.45 8.36 -8.38
N ARG A 171 19.36 8.84 -7.77
CA ARG A 171 18.93 8.46 -6.42
C ARG A 171 17.72 7.53 -6.53
N PRO A 172 17.77 6.33 -5.92
CA PRO A 172 16.63 5.42 -5.95
C PRO A 172 15.41 5.98 -5.19
N ASP A 173 15.65 6.81 -4.16
CA ASP A 173 14.61 7.45 -3.35
C ASP A 173 15.09 8.88 -3.03
N ASP A 174 14.53 9.89 -3.72
CA ASP A 174 14.96 11.28 -3.64
C ASP A 174 14.04 12.10 -2.73
N TYR A 175 14.38 12.14 -1.45
CA TYR A 175 13.60 12.83 -0.42
C TYR A 175 13.81 14.34 -0.47
N ARG A 176 12.71 15.08 -0.61
CA ARG A 176 12.70 16.53 -0.68
C ARG A 176 11.68 17.13 0.29
N CYS A 177 12.13 18.04 1.14
CA CYS A 177 11.26 18.84 1.98
C CYS A 177 10.96 20.15 1.26
N LEU A 178 9.70 20.34 0.88
CA LEU A 178 9.21 21.50 0.15
C LEU A 178 8.44 22.39 1.11
N LEU A 179 8.81 23.66 1.21
CA LEU A 179 8.13 24.61 2.08
C LEU A 179 6.81 25.02 1.43
N LEU A 180 5.71 24.78 2.14
CA LEU A 180 4.40 25.31 1.80
C LEU A 180 4.26 26.69 2.45
N GLY A 181 3.64 27.63 1.75
CA GLY A 181 3.25 28.90 2.37
C GLY A 181 2.25 28.67 3.51
N ASP A 182 2.28 29.53 4.52
CA ASP A 182 1.30 29.51 5.60
C ASP A 182 0.11 30.42 5.25
N PRO A 183 -1.06 29.87 4.89
CA PRO A 183 -2.24 30.68 4.60
C PRO A 183 -3.03 31.04 5.86
N LEU A 184 -2.65 30.53 7.03
CA LEU A 184 -3.47 30.59 8.23
C LEU A 184 -3.30 31.94 8.92
N THR A 185 -4.43 32.59 9.21
CA THR A 185 -4.45 33.86 9.97
C THR A 185 -4.86 33.69 11.42
N GLU A 186 -5.26 32.47 11.82
CA GLU A 186 -5.70 32.09 13.15
C GLU A 186 -5.48 30.59 13.38
N ASP A 187 -5.53 30.15 14.64
CA ASP A 187 -5.39 28.74 15.01
C ASP A 187 -6.64 27.94 14.57
N LEU A 188 -6.44 26.89 13.79
CA LEU A 188 -7.50 26.02 13.28
C LEU A 188 -7.25 24.55 13.63
N LEU A 189 -8.33 23.77 13.68
CA LEU A 189 -8.27 22.31 13.75
C LEU A 189 -8.33 21.72 12.35
N VAL A 190 -7.31 20.92 12.00
CA VAL A 190 -7.29 20.16 10.75
C VAL A 190 -8.28 19.00 10.85
N ARG A 191 -9.27 18.97 9.95
CA ARG A 191 -10.25 17.87 9.88
C ARG A 191 -9.97 16.88 8.76
N ALA A 192 -9.37 17.35 7.67
CA ALA A 192 -9.06 16.56 6.50
C ALA A 192 -7.83 17.15 5.79
N ILE A 193 -7.05 16.28 5.16
CA ILE A 193 -5.95 16.64 4.27
C ILE A 193 -6.10 15.76 3.04
N GLU A 194 -5.98 16.37 1.86
CA GLU A 194 -5.85 15.65 0.60
C GLU A 194 -4.54 16.07 -0.08
N VAL A 195 -3.79 15.09 -0.59
CA VAL A 195 -2.52 15.34 -1.28
C VAL A 195 -2.70 15.08 -2.76
N TRP A 196 -2.42 16.09 -3.58
CA TRP A 196 -2.49 15.99 -5.04
C TRP A 196 -1.08 16.02 -5.63
N PRO A 197 -0.46 14.84 -5.89
CA PRO A 197 0.85 14.80 -6.50
C PRO A 197 0.78 15.28 -7.96
N GLY A 198 1.79 16.05 -8.39
CA GLY A 198 1.91 16.49 -9.78
C GLY A 198 2.19 15.33 -10.75
N GLU A 199 2.88 14.29 -10.30
CA GLU A 199 3.13 13.05 -11.04
C GLU A 199 2.91 11.84 -10.11
N ARG A 200 1.82 11.09 -10.32
CA ARG A 200 1.41 9.99 -9.43
C ARG A 200 2.35 8.80 -9.51
N GLU A 201 3.00 8.59 -10.65
CA GLU A 201 3.94 7.47 -10.84
C GLU A 201 5.28 7.68 -10.11
N LEU A 202 5.61 8.92 -9.73
CA LEU A 202 6.90 9.26 -9.11
C LEU A 202 6.81 9.51 -7.60
N VAL A 203 5.66 9.99 -7.09
CA VAL A 203 5.52 10.30 -5.67
C VAL A 203 5.21 9.03 -4.87
N HIS A 204 6.21 8.53 -4.14
CA HIS A 204 6.09 7.31 -3.33
C HIS A 204 5.32 7.53 -2.01
N HIS A 205 5.58 8.64 -1.30
CA HIS A 205 4.82 9.07 -0.13
C HIS A 205 4.94 10.58 0.07
N ALA A 206 4.01 11.16 0.84
CA ALA A 206 4.05 12.57 1.24
C ALA A 206 3.80 12.67 2.74
N ILE A 207 4.56 13.52 3.42
CA ILE A 207 4.45 13.74 4.86
C ILE A 207 4.35 15.24 5.09
N LEU A 208 3.30 15.68 5.77
CA LEU A 208 3.07 17.08 6.11
C LEU A 208 3.49 17.33 7.56
N PHE A 209 4.31 18.37 7.76
CA PHE A 209 4.75 18.80 9.08
C PHE A 209 4.29 20.24 9.34
N GLU A 210 3.81 20.49 10.55
CA GLU A 210 3.72 21.84 11.08
C GLU A 210 5.12 22.26 11.58
N ILE A 211 5.58 23.42 11.14
CA ILE A 211 6.84 24.00 11.64
C ILE A 211 6.48 25.13 12.58
N THR A 212 6.63 24.87 13.88
CA THR A 212 6.34 25.89 14.90
C THR A 212 7.31 27.07 14.77
N PRO A 213 6.85 28.33 14.91
CA PRO A 213 7.72 29.50 14.88
C PRO A 213 8.87 29.43 15.88
N GLY A 214 10.01 30.01 15.51
CA GLY A 214 11.23 30.05 16.34
C GLY A 214 12.39 29.32 15.67
N ALA A 215 13.29 28.73 16.47
CA ALA A 215 14.55 28.17 15.98
C ALA A 215 14.38 27.11 14.89
N ALA A 216 13.32 26.28 14.96
CA ALA A 216 13.03 25.28 13.94
C ALA A 216 12.64 25.92 12.59
N ALA A 217 11.80 26.96 12.62
CA ALA A 217 11.44 27.72 11.41
C ALA A 217 12.66 28.41 10.80
N ASP A 218 13.52 29.01 11.64
CA ASP A 218 14.76 29.65 11.19
C ASP A 218 15.73 28.63 10.55
N GLU A 219 15.85 27.44 11.13
CA GLU A 219 16.68 26.35 10.58
C GLU A 219 16.15 25.88 9.22
N VAL A 220 14.85 25.59 9.14
CA VAL A 220 14.23 25.13 7.88
C VAL A 220 14.37 26.19 6.79
N ALA A 221 14.12 27.46 7.11
CA ALA A 221 14.29 28.56 6.16
C ALA A 221 15.75 28.72 5.71
N ALA A 222 16.72 28.54 6.62
CA ALA A 222 18.14 28.58 6.27
C ALA A 222 18.54 27.41 5.36
N ARG A 223 17.98 26.21 5.56
CA ARG A 223 18.24 25.03 4.72
C ARG A 223 17.66 25.20 3.32
N ASP A 224 16.42 25.69 3.22
CA ASP A 224 15.78 26.02 1.95
C ASP A 224 16.60 27.08 1.18
N ALA A 225 17.00 28.16 1.84
CA ALA A 225 17.81 29.21 1.21
C ALA A 225 19.23 28.77 0.80
N ALA A 226 19.76 27.70 1.40
CA ALA A 226 21.09 27.17 1.09
C ALA A 226 21.09 26.20 -0.11
N ASP A 227 19.95 25.63 -0.45
CA ASP A 227 19.80 24.71 -1.56
C ASP A 227 19.36 25.48 -2.83
N PRO A 228 19.98 25.26 -4.00
CA PRO A 228 19.64 26.01 -5.22
C PRO A 228 18.30 25.61 -5.83
N GLY A 229 17.73 24.46 -5.47
CA GLY A 229 16.42 24.00 -5.95
C GLY A 229 15.30 24.33 -4.96
N PRO A 230 14.02 24.13 -5.34
CA PRO A 230 12.91 24.33 -4.42
C PRO A 230 13.01 23.37 -3.23
N GLY A 231 12.87 23.85 -2.00
CA GLY A 231 13.01 23.02 -0.82
C GLY A 231 14.47 22.67 -0.51
N PHE A 232 14.68 21.59 0.24
CA PHE A 232 16.00 21.03 0.53
C PHE A 232 15.94 19.51 0.68
N THR A 233 17.10 18.84 0.52
CA THR A 233 17.18 17.39 0.74
C THR A 233 16.96 17.09 2.23
N CYS A 234 16.03 16.21 2.54
CA CYS A 234 15.72 15.76 3.91
C CYS A 234 15.50 14.25 3.93
N PHE A 235 15.25 13.64 5.09
CA PHE A 235 14.98 12.21 5.18
C PHE A 235 13.98 11.97 6.32
N GLY A 236 12.70 11.90 5.97
CA GLY A 236 11.61 11.70 6.94
C GLY A 236 11.33 12.85 7.93
N SER A 237 12.14 13.92 7.98
CA SER A 237 11.91 15.10 8.83
C SER A 237 12.59 16.37 8.29
N PRO A 238 11.96 17.56 8.43
CA PRO A 238 12.53 18.84 8.01
C PRO A 238 13.60 19.38 8.97
N VAL A 239 13.71 18.87 10.21
CA VAL A 239 14.64 19.36 11.25
C VAL A 239 15.62 18.26 11.66
N VAL A 240 16.92 18.56 11.67
CA VAL A 240 17.95 17.58 12.09
C VAL A 240 18.02 17.56 13.62
N GLY A 241 17.64 16.44 14.25
CA GLY A 241 17.67 16.29 15.71
C GLY A 241 16.32 16.48 16.42
N ALA A 242 15.22 16.56 15.67
CA ALA A 242 13.95 16.06 16.21
C ALA A 242 14.13 14.53 16.30
N ASP A 243 14.29 14.00 17.52
CA ASP A 243 14.42 12.57 17.78
C ASP A 243 13.21 11.82 17.23
N PHE A 244 13.23 11.42 15.96
CA PHE A 244 12.44 10.33 15.43
C PHE A 244 12.98 9.88 14.06
N PHE A 245 13.17 8.55 13.95
CA PHE A 245 13.43 7.75 12.75
C PHE A 245 14.88 7.61 12.29
N ASP A 246 15.56 6.65 12.94
CA ASP A 246 16.65 5.88 12.32
C ASP A 246 16.11 5.14 11.08
N SER A 247 16.77 5.33 9.94
CA SER A 247 16.39 4.76 8.64
C SER A 247 16.36 3.23 8.62
N ASP A 248 17.00 2.58 9.60
CA ASP A 248 17.04 1.13 9.74
C ASP A 248 15.73 0.51 10.28
N GLN A 249 14.71 1.32 10.58
CA GLN A 249 13.39 0.89 11.08
C GLN A 249 12.30 0.79 10.00
N ILE A 250 12.60 1.12 8.73
CA ILE A 250 11.60 1.07 7.64
C ILE A 250 11.56 -0.30 6.96
N PHE A 251 12.63 -1.11 7.06
CA PHE A 251 12.78 -2.36 6.30
C PHE A 251 13.03 -3.62 7.14
N ASN A 252 12.66 -3.64 8.43
CA ASN A 252 12.80 -4.86 9.24
C ASN A 252 11.64 -5.08 10.21
#